data_AF-A0A6G3WV77-F1
#
_entry.id   AF-A0A6G3WV77-F1
#
_cell.length_a   1.000
_cell.length_b   1.000
_cell.length_c   1.000
_cell.angle_alpha   90.00
_cell.angle_beta   90.00
_cell.angle_gamma   90.00
#
_symmetry.space_group_name_H-M   'P 1'
#
loop_
_entity.id
_entity.type
_entity.pdbx_description
1 polymer ?
#
loop_
_entity_poly.entity_id
_entity_poly.type
_entity_poly.pdbx_seq_one_letter_code
_entity_poly.pdbx_strand_id
1 'polypeptide(L)'
;ALRTGCPVKLAASREESFLGHTHRHPTLLRYRHHADAEGRLVKVEAQILLDAGAYADASSESLAAAVAFACGPYVVPHAFI
;
A
#
# COMPACT_ATOMS: atom_id res chain seq x y z
N ALA A 1 -16.68 -26.58 14.68
CA ALA A 1 -16.39 -27.72 13.80
C ALA A 1 -15.57 -28.77 14.52
N LEU A 2 -14.26 -28.56 14.79
CA LEU A 2 -13.42 -29.57 15.47
C LEU A 2 -13.94 -29.97 16.85
N ARG A 3 -14.32 -28.99 17.70
CA ARG A 3 -14.89 -29.27 19.03
C ARG A 3 -16.26 -29.93 18.98
N THR A 4 -17.05 -29.64 17.95
CA THR A 4 -18.47 -30.03 17.86
C THR A 4 -18.70 -31.26 16.98
N GLY A 5 -17.70 -31.72 16.22
CA GLY A 5 -17.82 -32.82 15.25
C GLY A 5 -18.71 -32.54 14.04
N CYS A 6 -19.37 -31.39 13.98
CA CYS A 6 -20.36 -31.04 12.95
C CYS A 6 -19.90 -29.85 12.09
N PRO A 7 -20.38 -29.73 10.84
CA PRO A 7 -20.19 -28.52 10.03
C PRO A 7 -20.70 -27.27 10.75
N VAL A 8 -19.95 -26.18 10.66
CA VAL A 8 -20.30 -24.88 11.26
C VAL A 8 -20.15 -23.81 10.19
N LYS A 9 -21.13 -22.92 10.09
CA LYS A 9 -21.07 -21.71 9.27
C LYS A 9 -20.75 -20.51 10.15
N LEU A 10 -19.83 -19.67 9.71
CA LEU A 10 -19.60 -18.34 10.26
C LEU A 10 -20.01 -17.30 9.22
N ALA A 11 -20.77 -16.30 9.65
CA ALA A 11 -21.16 -15.17 8.82
C ALA A 11 -21.02 -13.91 9.68
N ALA A 12 -20.04 -13.07 9.36
CA ALA A 12 -19.85 -11.80 10.02
C ALA A 12 -20.95 -10.82 9.60
N SER A 13 -21.44 -10.05 10.56
CA SER A 13 -22.20 -8.83 10.30
C SER A 13 -21.33 -7.79 9.59
N ARG A 14 -21.97 -6.72 9.08
CA ARG A 14 -21.23 -5.66 8.41
C ARG A 14 -20.26 -4.95 9.36
N GLU A 15 -20.68 -4.72 10.60
CA GLU A 15 -19.87 -4.08 11.64
C GLU A 15 -18.63 -4.93 11.98
N GLU A 16 -18.81 -6.23 12.23
CA GLU A 16 -17.70 -7.15 12.49
C GLU A 16 -16.73 -7.21 11.30
N SER A 17 -17.24 -7.16 10.07
CA SER A 17 -16.38 -7.12 8.88
C SER A 17 -15.53 -5.86 8.83
N PHE A 18 -16.08 -4.70 9.19
CA PHE A 18 -15.33 -3.44 9.19
C PHE A 18 -14.26 -3.41 10.29
N LEU A 19 -14.55 -3.98 11.45
CA LEU A 19 -13.62 -3.99 12.59
C LEU A 19 -12.55 -5.08 12.49
N GLY A 20 -12.90 -6.23 11.89
CA GLY A 20 -12.06 -7.43 11.90
C GLY A 20 -11.18 -7.63 10.67
N HIS A 21 -11.48 -6.97 9.54
CA HIS A 21 -10.68 -7.10 8.32
C HIS A 21 -9.69 -5.94 8.19
N THR A 22 -8.50 -6.27 7.68
CA THR A 22 -7.53 -5.26 7.28
C THR A 22 -8.08 -4.43 6.11
N HIS A 23 -7.81 -3.13 6.16
CA HIS A 23 -8.15 -2.19 5.09
C HIS A 23 -6.87 -1.74 4.40
N ARG A 24 -7.02 -0.92 3.34
CA ARG A 24 -5.87 -0.29 2.69
C ARG A 24 -5.03 0.46 3.71
N HIS A 25 -3.72 0.32 3.63
CA HIS A 25 -2.76 1.06 4.44
C HIS A 25 -2.99 2.57 4.32
N PRO A 26 -3.28 3.27 5.43
CA PRO A 26 -3.07 4.70 5.51
C PRO A 26 -1.64 5.01 5.08
N THR A 27 -1.49 5.94 4.14
CA THR A 27 -0.19 6.19 3.50
C THR A 27 0.13 7.67 3.51
N LEU A 28 1.33 8.02 3.97
CA LEU A 28 1.89 9.35 3.85
C LEU A 28 2.94 9.37 2.75
N LEU A 29 2.75 10.29 1.81
CA LEU A 29 3.57 10.42 0.60
C LEU A 29 4.22 11.80 0.58
N ARG A 30 5.54 11.85 0.47
CA ARG A 30 6.28 13.11 0.24
C ARG A 30 7.06 12.97 -1.05
N TYR A 31 6.82 13.88 -1.99
CA TYR A 31 7.41 13.83 -3.31
C TYR A 31 8.07 15.15 -3.67
N ARG A 32 9.15 15.07 -4.43
CA ARG A 32 9.74 16.19 -5.16
C ARG A 32 9.93 15.75 -6.61
N HIS A 33 9.22 16.41 -7.50
CA HIS A 33 9.33 16.20 -8.94
C HIS A 33 10.21 17.31 -9.51
N HIS A 34 11.19 16.93 -10.32
CA HIS A 34 12.06 17.85 -11.04
C HIS A 34 11.75 17.75 -12.52
N ALA A 35 11.47 18.89 -13.14
CA ALA A 35 11.21 18.98 -14.58
C ALA A 35 12.18 19.96 -15.24
N ASP A 36 12.47 19.73 -16.51
CA ASP A 36 13.20 20.69 -17.35
C ASP A 36 12.27 21.81 -17.85
N ALA A 37 12.83 22.75 -18.63
CA ALA A 37 12.08 23.89 -19.17
C ALA A 37 10.98 23.46 -20.16
N GLU A 38 11.14 22.29 -20.78
CA GLU A 38 10.18 21.67 -21.69
C GLU A 38 9.07 20.88 -20.95
N GLY A 39 9.16 20.78 -19.62
CA GLY A 39 8.16 20.11 -18.77
C GLY A 39 8.35 18.59 -18.64
N ARG A 40 9.48 18.04 -19.07
CA ARG A 40 9.79 16.60 -18.94
C ARG A 40 10.35 16.30 -17.55
N LEU A 41 9.90 15.21 -16.93
CA LEU A 41 10.45 14.76 -15.66
C LEU A 41 11.87 14.24 -15.84
N VAL A 42 12.81 14.85 -15.11
CA VAL A 42 14.23 14.45 -15.13
C VAL A 42 14.64 13.71 -13.86
N LYS A 43 13.96 13.97 -12.74
CA LYS A 43 14.18 13.26 -11.47
C LYS A 43 12.92 13.24 -10.61
N VAL A 44 12.71 12.13 -9.91
CA VAL A 44 11.73 12.03 -8.82
C VAL A 44 12.44 11.63 -7.53
N GLU A 45 12.16 12.36 -6.45
CA GLU A 45 12.48 11.95 -5.09
C GLU A 45 11.19 11.69 -4.33
N ALA A 46 11.11 10.57 -3.63
CA ALA A 46 9.95 10.27 -2.79
C ALA A 46 10.36 9.71 -1.44
N GLN A 47 9.43 9.80 -0.49
CA GLN A 47 9.43 9.06 0.76
C GLN A 47 8.01 8.52 0.95
N ILE A 48 7.92 7.21 1.18
CA ILE A 48 6.65 6.49 1.29
C ILE A 48 6.60 5.85 2.68
N LEU A 49 5.59 6.20 3.48
CA LEU A 49 5.32 5.59 4.77
C LEU A 49 3.92 4.97 4.75
N LEU A 50 3.84 3.66 4.90
CA LEU A 50 2.58 2.92 5.07
C LEU A 50 2.41 2.53 6.53
N ASP A 51 1.22 2.73 7.07
CA ASP A 51 0.84 2.18 8.37
C ASP A 51 0.38 0.71 8.19
N ALA A 52 1.22 -0.22 8.65
CA ALA A 52 0.97 -1.66 8.58
C ALA A 52 0.00 -2.17 9.67
N GLY A 53 -0.34 -1.33 10.66
CA GLY A 53 -1.07 -1.76 11.85
C GLY A 53 -0.23 -2.69 12.73
N ALA A 54 -0.90 -3.58 13.46
CA ALA A 54 -0.28 -4.40 14.51
C ALA A 54 0.52 -5.61 13.99
N TYR A 55 0.31 -6.03 12.74
CA TYR A 55 0.91 -7.24 12.17
C TYR A 55 1.44 -6.96 10.77
N ALA A 56 2.58 -7.56 10.41
CA ALA A 56 3.22 -7.31 9.12
C ALA A 56 2.39 -7.80 7.93
N ASP A 57 1.77 -8.99 8.02
CA ASP A 57 0.96 -9.60 6.95
C ASP A 57 1.59 -9.41 5.55
N ALA A 58 0.86 -8.88 4.56
CA ALA A 58 1.36 -8.57 3.21
C ALA A 58 1.84 -7.10 3.05
N SER A 59 2.19 -6.43 4.15
CA SER A 59 2.54 -4.99 4.14
C SER A 59 3.86 -4.72 3.40
N SER A 60 4.83 -5.63 3.51
CA SER A 60 6.13 -5.51 2.82
C SER A 60 5.97 -5.54 1.30
N GLU A 61 5.12 -6.42 0.81
CA GLU A 61 4.80 -6.59 -0.60
C GLU A 61 4.03 -5.38 -1.12
N SER A 62 3.12 -4.85 -0.29
CA SER A 62 2.38 -3.63 -0.59
C SER A 62 3.31 -2.41 -0.68
N LEU A 63 4.27 -2.27 0.23
CA LEU A 63 5.29 -1.23 0.18
C LEU A 63 6.18 -1.38 -1.07
N ALA A 64 6.63 -2.60 -1.37
CA ALA A 64 7.46 -2.86 -2.56
C ALA A 64 6.73 -2.49 -3.86
N ALA A 65 5.43 -2.82 -3.96
CA ALA A 65 4.60 -2.39 -5.07
C ALA A 65 4.48 -0.85 -5.13
N ALA A 66 4.23 -0.19 -4.00
CA ALA A 66 4.14 1.27 -3.95
C ALA A 66 5.43 1.95 -4.42
N VAL A 67 6.61 1.43 -4.03
CA VAL A 67 7.92 1.91 -4.48
C VAL A 67 8.12 1.67 -5.98
N ALA A 68 7.79 0.48 -6.48
CA ALA A 68 7.96 0.12 -7.89
C ALA A 68 7.12 1.02 -8.82
N PHE A 69 5.94 1.46 -8.37
CA PHE A 69 5.05 2.34 -9.13
C PHE A 69 5.15 3.82 -8.75
N ALA A 70 6.11 4.21 -7.90
CA ALA A 70 6.17 5.57 -7.34
C ALA A 70 6.33 6.67 -8.41
N CYS A 71 7.00 6.38 -9.53
CA CYS A 71 7.16 7.33 -10.63
C CYS A 71 5.94 7.39 -11.57
N GLY A 72 4.91 6.57 -11.35
CA GLY A 72 3.74 6.48 -12.21
C GLY A 72 4.08 5.97 -13.62
N PRO A 73 3.24 6.27 -14.63
CA PRO A 73 3.42 5.80 -16.00
C PRO A 73 4.42 6.64 -16.82
N TYR A 74 5.35 7.35 -16.19
CA TYR A 74 6.25 8.31 -16.84
C TYR A 74 7.67 7.77 -16.98
N VAL A 75 8.36 8.19 -18.04
CA VAL A 75 9.81 7.98 -18.15
C VAL A 75 10.51 8.98 -17.25
N VAL A 76 11.18 8.49 -16.21
CA VAL A 76 11.96 9.29 -15.27
C VAL A 76 13.41 8.76 -15.27
N PRO A 77 14.38 9.51 -15.82
CA PRO A 77 15.77 9.06 -15.91
C PRO A 77 16.43 8.75 -14.55
N HIS A 78 16.00 9.44 -13.49
CA HIS A 78 16.57 9.31 -12.15
C HIS A 78 15.48 9.24 -11.07
N ALA A 79 15.51 8.19 -10.25
CA ALA A 79 14.59 8.03 -9.13
C ALA A 79 15.34 7.75 -7.83
N PHE A 80 14.90 8.39 -6.75
CA PHE A 80 15.31 8.06 -5.38
C PHE A 80 14.04 8.00 -4.53
N ILE A 81 13.60 6.78 -4.20
CA ILE A 81 12.33 6.51 -3.52
C ILE A 81 12.62 5.86 -2.17
#